data_AF-A0A8X6VPZ5-F1
#
_entry.id   AF-A0A8X6VPZ5-F1
#
_cell.length_a   1.000
_cell.length_b   1.000
_cell.length_c   1.000
_cell.angle_alpha   90.00
_cell.angle_beta   90.00
_cell.angle_gamma   90.00
#
_symmetry.space_group_name_H-M   'P 1'
#
loop_
_entity.id
_entity.type
_entity.pdbx_description
1 polymer ?
#
loop_
_entity_poly.entity_id
_entity_poly.type
_entity_poly.pdbx_seq_one_letter_code
_entity_poly.pdbx_strand_id
1 'polypeptide(L)'
;MIDGSGVCFLNDGTPTHSSYSYATVEALDVAVVSPNTFPGCSWSVLGNIGSDHLSILIKLDARQSAYKNRKIFWNFKKADWESYTSSVDSEINRNPLTNDIESNWLSLKDIIIRNAKKTIPGDNSGRPINILFINVNHCRICWRRKNIYLGHLVYLLNLQLQPSYRN
;
A
#
# COMPACT_ATOMS: atom_id res chain seq x y z
N MET A 1 14.54 24.19 -8.94
CA MET A 1 15.56 24.83 -8.07
C MET A 1 15.98 23.79 -7.04
N ILE A 2 17.28 23.65 -6.78
CA ILE A 2 17.80 22.82 -5.69
C ILE A 2 17.85 23.75 -4.48
N ASP A 3 16.96 23.57 -3.51
CA ASP A 3 17.10 24.21 -2.22
C ASP A 3 18.18 23.44 -1.42
N GLY A 4 18.86 24.12 -0.49
CA GLY A 4 19.94 23.52 0.32
C GLY A 4 19.51 22.34 1.21
N SER A 5 18.29 21.82 1.06
CA SER A 5 17.68 20.71 1.80
C SER A 5 18.01 19.32 1.22
N GLY A 6 18.63 19.26 0.04
CA GLY A 6 19.03 17.99 -0.59
C GLY A 6 17.91 17.28 -1.35
N VAL A 7 16.81 17.97 -1.67
CA VAL A 7 15.74 17.48 -2.55
C VAL A 7 15.50 18.44 -3.73
N CYS A 8 14.70 18.01 -4.69
CA CYS A 8 14.31 18.80 -5.85
C CYS A 8 12.79 18.71 -6.04
N PHE A 9 12.14 19.86 -6.20
CA PHE A 9 10.70 19.94 -6.46
C PHE A 9 10.39 19.72 -7.94
N LEU A 10 9.40 18.87 -8.22
CA LEU A 10 8.92 18.59 -9.58
C LEU A 10 7.73 19.44 -10.00
N ASN A 11 6.98 20.01 -9.05
CA ASN A 11 5.79 20.81 -9.34
C ASN A 11 6.13 22.07 -10.13
N ASP A 12 5.27 22.42 -11.07
CA ASP A 12 5.33 23.67 -11.85
C ASP A 12 4.28 24.71 -11.39
N GLY A 13 3.48 24.38 -10.37
CA GLY A 13 2.39 25.21 -9.86
C GLY A 13 1.03 24.93 -10.48
N THR A 14 0.93 23.97 -11.42
CA THR A 14 -0.38 23.51 -11.93
C THR A 14 -1.26 23.05 -10.76
N PRO A 15 -2.54 23.47 -10.70
CA PRO A 15 -3.44 23.09 -9.62
C PRO A 15 -3.59 21.58 -9.49
N THR A 16 -3.60 21.09 -8.26
CA THR A 16 -3.78 19.67 -7.91
C THR A 16 -5.02 19.45 -7.08
N HIS A 17 -5.72 20.51 -6.70
CA HIS A 17 -6.93 20.46 -5.91
C HIS A 17 -7.95 21.47 -6.45
N SER A 18 -9.22 21.08 -6.45
CA SER A 18 -10.35 21.91 -6.82
C SER A 18 -11.40 21.83 -5.71
N SER A 19 -11.71 22.97 -5.09
CA SER A 19 -12.76 23.04 -4.09
C SER A 19 -14.10 23.38 -4.74
N TYR A 20 -15.07 22.47 -4.67
CA TYR A 20 -16.43 22.74 -5.15
C TYR A 20 -17.15 23.81 -4.32
N SER A 21 -16.89 23.86 -3.01
CA SER A 21 -17.57 24.78 -2.08
C SER A 21 -17.12 26.24 -2.27
N TYR A 22 -15.85 26.45 -2.62
CA TYR A 22 -15.27 27.79 -2.78
C TYR A 22 -15.01 28.16 -4.24
N ALA A 23 -15.26 27.25 -5.19
CA ALA A 23 -14.97 27.40 -6.61
C ALA A 23 -13.51 27.82 -6.89
N THR A 24 -12.57 27.33 -6.08
CA THR A 24 -11.14 27.62 -6.18
C THR A 24 -10.36 26.44 -6.74
N VAL A 25 -9.22 26.74 -7.36
CA VAL A 25 -8.22 25.74 -7.77
C VAL A 25 -6.87 26.10 -7.16
N GLU A 26 -6.22 25.11 -6.55
CA GLU A 26 -5.02 25.31 -5.73
C GLU A 26 -4.00 24.19 -5.98
N ALA A 27 -2.71 24.49 -5.83
CA ALA A 27 -1.63 23.52 -5.94
C ALA A 27 -1.18 23.10 -4.53
N LEU A 28 -1.94 22.20 -3.90
CA LEU A 28 -1.70 21.77 -2.51
C LEU A 28 -0.78 20.55 -2.40
N ASP A 29 -0.72 19.74 -3.45
CA ASP A 29 0.03 18.49 -3.46
C ASP A 29 1.45 18.71 -3.98
N VAL A 30 2.45 18.16 -3.28
CA VAL A 30 3.87 18.37 -3.56
C VAL A 30 4.55 17.06 -3.94
N ALA A 31 5.36 17.12 -5.00
CA ALA A 31 6.21 16.05 -5.48
C ALA A 31 7.68 16.45 -5.38
N VAL A 32 8.44 15.69 -4.59
CA VAL A 32 9.89 15.88 -4.39
C VAL A 32 10.67 14.63 -4.79
N VAL A 33 11.87 14.84 -5.30
CA VAL A 33 12.80 13.77 -5.68
C VAL A 33 14.23 14.10 -5.25
N SER A 34 15.09 13.08 -5.22
CA SER A 34 16.52 13.31 -5.00
C SER A 34 17.15 14.01 -6.21
N PRO A 35 18.23 14.79 -6.03
CA PRO A 35 18.95 15.44 -7.13
C PRO A 35 19.42 14.46 -8.22
N ASN A 36 19.80 13.24 -7.83
CA ASN A 36 20.26 12.21 -8.76
C ASN A 36 19.14 11.68 -9.68
N THR A 37 17.90 11.66 -9.18
CA THR A 37 16.73 11.20 -9.93
C THR A 37 16.05 12.31 -10.72
N PHE A 38 16.26 13.57 -10.33
CA PHE A 38 15.59 14.74 -10.91
C PHE A 38 15.69 14.82 -12.45
N PRO A 39 16.87 14.63 -13.08
CA PRO A 39 17.00 14.74 -14.54
C PRO A 39 16.18 13.72 -15.33
N GLY A 40 15.85 12.57 -14.72
CA GLY A 40 15.06 11.52 -15.35
C GLY A 40 13.56 11.64 -15.07
N CYS A 41 13.12 12.64 -14.32
CA CYS A 41 11.72 12.78 -13.94
C CYS A 41 10.97 13.73 -14.86
N SER A 42 9.77 13.34 -15.27
CA SER A 42 8.76 14.25 -15.83
C SER A 42 7.52 14.26 -14.94
N TRP A 43 6.90 15.42 -14.76
CA TRP A 43 5.74 15.61 -13.89
C TRP A 43 4.58 16.24 -14.67
N SER A 44 3.35 15.84 -14.34
CA SER A 44 2.13 16.43 -14.90
C SER A 44 0.93 16.14 -14.01
N VAL A 45 -0.09 16.99 -14.05
CA VAL A 45 -1.40 16.72 -13.44
C VAL A 45 -2.31 16.03 -14.46
N LEU A 46 -3.02 14.99 -14.01
CA LEU A 46 -4.01 14.26 -14.80
C LEU A 46 -5.41 14.87 -14.66
N GLY A 47 -6.29 14.53 -15.59
CA GLY A 47 -7.69 14.97 -15.58
C GLY A 47 -8.45 14.50 -14.34
N ASN A 48 -9.50 15.25 -13.99
CA ASN A 48 -10.35 14.94 -12.84
C ASN A 48 -11.13 13.65 -13.08
N ILE A 49 -11.09 12.74 -12.10
CA ILE A 49 -11.82 11.45 -12.08
C ILE A 49 -13.00 11.45 -11.09
N GLY A 50 -13.51 12.63 -10.72
CA GLY A 50 -14.60 12.82 -9.76
C GLY A 50 -14.14 13.09 -8.32
N SER A 51 -12.86 13.39 -8.09
CA SER A 51 -12.35 13.85 -6.79
C SER A 51 -12.14 15.37 -6.82
N ASP A 52 -12.14 15.99 -5.66
CA ASP A 52 -11.58 17.32 -5.44
C ASP A 52 -10.06 17.38 -5.69
N HIS A 53 -9.33 16.30 -5.41
CA HIS A 53 -7.91 16.17 -5.77
C HIS A 53 -7.67 15.64 -7.19
N LEU A 54 -6.82 16.33 -7.94
CA LEU A 54 -6.32 15.91 -9.25
C LEU A 54 -5.06 15.04 -9.07
N SER A 55 -5.00 13.95 -9.81
CA SER A 55 -3.89 13.00 -9.69
C SER A 55 -2.61 13.56 -10.29
N ILE A 56 -1.49 13.42 -9.58
CA ILE A 56 -0.16 13.71 -10.10
C ILE A 56 0.41 12.47 -10.81
N LEU A 57 0.91 12.65 -12.02
CA LEU A 57 1.69 11.64 -12.75
C LEU A 57 3.17 12.03 -12.77
N ILE A 58 4.02 11.15 -12.25
CA ILE A 58 5.48 11.25 -12.34
C ILE A 58 5.96 10.09 -13.20
N LYS A 59 6.68 10.40 -14.28
CA LYS A 59 7.40 9.40 -15.07
C LYS A 59 8.87 9.49 -14.73
N LEU A 60 9.50 8.33 -14.51
CA LEU A 60 10.92 8.21 -14.27
C LEU A 60 11.55 7.45 -15.44
N ASP A 61 12.35 8.15 -16.24
CA ASP A 61 13.20 7.56 -17.26
C ASP A 61 14.47 7.00 -16.63
N ALA A 62 14.31 5.85 -15.98
CA ALA A 62 15.41 5.09 -15.42
C ALA A 62 15.36 3.66 -15.91
N ARG A 63 16.52 3.13 -16.30
CA ARG A 63 16.68 1.70 -16.54
C ARG A 63 16.57 0.97 -15.21
N GLN A 64 15.37 0.48 -14.89
CA GLN A 64 15.22 -0.47 -13.80
C GLN A 64 15.83 -1.80 -14.22
N SER A 65 16.92 -2.19 -13.55
CA SER A 65 17.27 -3.60 -13.50
C SER A 65 16.07 -4.33 -12.90
N ALA A 66 15.54 -5.31 -13.63
CA ALA A 66 14.46 -6.15 -13.11
C ALA A 66 15.04 -6.98 -11.96
N TYR A 67 15.02 -6.40 -10.75
CA TYR A 67 15.27 -7.16 -9.54
C TYR A 67 14.15 -8.19 -9.43
N LYS A 68 14.47 -9.45 -9.78
CA LYS A 68 13.57 -10.59 -9.60
C LYS A 68 13.44 -10.85 -8.11
N ASN A 69 12.61 -10.04 -7.46
CA ASN A 69 12.18 -10.34 -6.11
C ASN A 69 11.38 -11.64 -6.20
N ARG A 70 11.92 -12.75 -5.68
CA ARG A 70 11.14 -13.98 -5.48
C ARG A 70 10.11 -13.67 -4.41
N LYS A 71 9.01 -13.04 -4.82
CA LYS A 71 7.91 -12.72 -3.93
C LYS A 71 7.32 -14.04 -3.47
N ILE A 72 7.57 -14.40 -2.23
CA ILE A 72 6.88 -15.49 -1.56
C ILE A 72 5.52 -14.93 -1.15
N PHE A 73 4.45 -15.52 -1.65
CA PHE A 73 3.08 -15.12 -1.35
C PHE A 73 2.45 -16.07 -0.33
N TRP A 74 1.66 -15.53 0.59
CA TRP A 74 0.89 -16.33 1.53
C TRP A 74 -0.18 -17.16 0.81
N ASN A 75 -0.13 -18.49 0.97
CA ASN A 75 -1.11 -19.40 0.42
C ASN A 75 -2.20 -19.70 1.45
N PHE A 76 -3.16 -18.78 1.59
CA PHE A 76 -4.28 -18.92 2.54
C PHE A 76 -5.18 -20.13 2.29
N LYS A 77 -5.15 -20.73 1.09
CA LYS A 77 -5.88 -21.98 0.81
C LYS A 77 -5.26 -23.18 1.53
N LYS A 78 -3.94 -23.14 1.78
CA LYS A 78 -3.18 -24.16 2.49
C LYS A 78 -2.91 -23.77 3.95
N ALA A 79 -3.53 -22.70 4.44
CA ALA A 79 -3.36 -22.26 5.80
C ALA A 79 -4.00 -23.26 6.77
N ASP A 80 -3.27 -23.60 7.82
CA ASP A 80 -3.81 -24.27 8.99
C ASP A 80 -4.44 -23.23 9.92
N TRP A 81 -5.72 -22.94 9.67
CA TRP A 81 -6.47 -21.94 10.42
C TRP A 81 -6.76 -22.35 11.85
N GLU A 82 -6.85 -23.65 12.14
CA GLU A 82 -7.10 -24.16 13.48
C GLU A 82 -5.86 -23.91 14.36
N SER A 83 -4.69 -24.37 13.90
CA SER A 83 -3.42 -24.10 14.59
C SER A 83 -3.13 -22.61 14.72
N TYR A 84 -3.45 -21.81 13.68
CA TYR A 84 -3.28 -20.35 13.73
C TYR A 84 -4.11 -19.73 14.86
N THR A 85 -5.40 -20.03 14.89
CA THR A 85 -6.35 -19.44 15.85
C THR A 85 -5.97 -19.85 17.26
N SER A 86 -5.77 -21.14 17.52
CA SER A 86 -5.38 -21.64 18.84
C SER A 86 -4.05 -21.04 19.33
N SER A 87 -3.07 -20.85 18.44
CA SER A 87 -1.78 -20.28 18.82
C SER A 87 -1.87 -18.78 19.12
N VAL A 88 -2.61 -18.03 18.31
CA VAL A 88 -2.85 -16.60 18.55
C VAL A 88 -3.62 -16.39 19.84
N ASP A 89 -4.71 -17.11 20.06
CA ASP A 89 -5.52 -16.99 21.28
C ASP A 89 -4.70 -17.36 22.52
N SER A 90 -3.86 -18.39 22.43
CA SER A 90 -2.96 -18.78 23.52
C SER A 90 -1.92 -17.69 23.84
N GLU A 91 -1.30 -17.08 22.82
CA GLU A 91 -0.30 -16.02 23.01
C GLU A 91 -0.92 -14.72 23.53
N ILE A 92 -2.12 -14.34 23.07
CA ILE A 92 -2.85 -13.17 23.57
C ILE A 92 -3.25 -13.37 25.04
N ASN A 93 -3.79 -14.53 25.39
CA ASN A 93 -4.21 -14.82 26.76
C ASN A 93 -3.03 -14.87 27.75
N ARG A 94 -1.83 -15.23 27.29
CA ARG A 94 -0.60 -15.20 28.11
C ARG A 94 -0.02 -13.81 28.29
N ASN A 95 -0.32 -12.87 27.38
CA ASN A 95 0.21 -11.51 27.39
C ASN A 95 -0.93 -10.50 27.53
N PRO A 96 -1.49 -10.34 28.75
CA PRO A 96 -2.58 -9.40 28.98
C PRO A 96 -2.16 -7.96 28.64
N LEU A 97 -3.13 -7.19 28.14
CA LEU A 97 -2.92 -5.80 27.75
C LEU A 97 -2.46 -4.95 28.94
N THR A 98 -1.51 -4.07 28.68
CA THR A 98 -1.06 -3.05 29.64
C THR A 98 -1.77 -1.72 29.36
N ASN A 99 -1.44 -0.66 30.11
CA ASN A 99 -1.93 0.69 29.80
C ASN A 99 -1.14 1.36 28.65
N ASP A 100 -0.05 0.75 28.19
CA ASP A 100 0.74 1.29 27.08
C ASP A 100 0.22 0.80 25.73
N ILE A 101 -0.41 1.71 24.99
CA ILE A 101 -1.03 1.43 23.69
C ILE A 101 0.02 1.01 22.66
N GLU A 102 1.20 1.64 22.67
CA GLU A 102 2.23 1.37 21.66
C GLU A 102 2.81 -0.04 21.84
N SER A 103 3.22 -0.40 23.06
CA SER A 103 3.71 -1.75 23.35
C SER A 103 2.65 -2.82 23.09
N ASN A 104 1.39 -2.56 23.45
CA ASN A 104 0.29 -3.49 23.18
C ASN A 104 0.11 -3.71 21.67
N TRP A 105 0.14 -2.65 20.87
CA TRP A 105 0.05 -2.74 19.41
C TRP A 105 1.20 -3.53 18.80
N LEU A 106 2.44 -3.25 19.22
CA LEU A 106 3.62 -3.95 18.73
C LEU A 106 3.57 -5.44 19.08
N SER A 107 3.18 -5.77 20.32
CA SER A 107 3.00 -7.14 20.78
C SER A 107 1.94 -7.88 19.95
N LEU A 108 0.76 -7.27 19.77
CA LEU A 108 -0.32 -7.86 18.98
C LEU A 108 0.09 -8.09 17.51
N LYS A 109 0.70 -7.08 16.89
CA LYS A 109 1.23 -7.17 15.52
C LYS A 109 2.20 -8.34 15.39
N ASP A 110 3.11 -8.49 16.34
CA ASP A 110 4.13 -9.53 16.29
C ASP A 110 3.55 -10.93 16.51
N ILE A 111 2.60 -11.09 17.44
CA ILE A 111 1.87 -12.35 17.65
C ILE A 111 1.17 -12.78 16.35
N ILE A 112 0.45 -11.86 15.70
CA ILE A 112 -0.28 -12.12 14.44
C ILE A 112 0.68 -12.53 13.32
N ILE A 113 1.72 -11.74 13.07
CA ILE A 113 2.66 -12.00 11.97
C ILE A 113 3.46 -13.27 12.20
N ARG A 114 3.91 -13.52 13.43
CA ARG A 114 4.70 -14.71 13.78
C ARG A 114 3.88 -15.99 13.63
N ASN A 115 2.64 -15.99 14.10
CA ASN A 115 1.77 -17.15 13.95
C ASN A 115 1.36 -17.39 12.50
N ALA A 116 1.10 -16.32 11.73
CA ALA A 116 0.85 -16.45 10.30
C ALA A 116 2.05 -17.11 9.58
N LYS A 117 3.30 -16.73 9.90
CA LYS A 117 4.52 -17.34 9.34
C LYS A 117 4.63 -18.83 9.60
N LYS A 118 4.11 -19.32 10.73
CA LYS A 118 4.20 -20.73 11.10
C LYS A 118 3.13 -21.57 10.40
N THR A 119 1.93 -21.03 10.22
CA THR A 119 0.74 -21.83 9.85
C THR A 119 0.24 -21.57 8.42
N ILE A 120 0.74 -20.51 7.77
CA ILE A 120 0.35 -20.14 6.41
C ILE A 120 1.55 -20.33 5.49
N PRO A 121 1.57 -21.38 4.64
CA PRO A 121 2.68 -21.63 3.75
C PRO A 121 2.88 -20.49 2.75
N GLY A 122 4.13 -20.16 2.48
CA GLY A 122 4.53 -19.33 1.35
C GLY A 122 4.55 -20.13 0.04
N ASP A 123 4.13 -19.53 -1.06
CA ASP A 123 4.19 -20.13 -2.39
C ASP A 123 4.69 -19.09 -3.41
N ASN A 124 5.48 -19.56 -4.38
CA ASN A 124 5.98 -18.75 -5.49
C ASN A 124 4.96 -18.60 -6.63
N SER A 125 3.86 -19.38 -6.59
CA SER A 125 2.81 -19.41 -7.61
C SER A 125 1.59 -18.52 -7.29
N GLY A 126 1.61 -17.83 -6.14
CA GLY A 126 0.52 -16.99 -5.68
C GLY A 126 0.44 -15.64 -6.42
N ARG A 127 -0.75 -15.03 -6.42
CA ARG A 127 -0.89 -13.60 -6.73
C ARG A 127 -0.64 -12.80 -5.44
N PRO A 128 -0.05 -11.58 -5.49
CA PRO A 128 -0.03 -10.69 -4.35
C PRO A 128 -1.47 -10.45 -3.88
N ILE A 129 -1.79 -10.88 -2.68
CA ILE A 129 -2.98 -10.42 -1.97
C ILE A 129 -2.48 -9.35 -1.02
N ASN A 130 -2.82 -8.09 -1.30
CA ASN A 130 -2.66 -7.02 -0.32
C ASN A 130 -3.52 -7.38 0.88
N ILE A 131 -2.89 -7.59 2.04
CA ILE A 131 -3.62 -7.83 3.28
C ILE A 131 -4.27 -6.50 3.66
N LEU A 132 -5.57 -6.40 3.41
CA LEU A 132 -6.41 -5.43 4.10
C LEU A 132 -6.65 -6.05 5.49
N PHE A 133 -5.96 -5.54 6.51
CA PHE A 133 -6.21 -5.95 7.88
C PHE A 133 -7.63 -5.52 8.27
N ILE A 134 -8.57 -6.45 8.22
CA ILE A 134 -9.88 -6.28 8.85
C ILE A 134 -10.09 -7.49 9.74
N ASN A 135 -10.12 -7.21 11.05
CA ASN A 135 -10.67 -7.98 12.17
C ASN A 135 -10.56 -9.52 12.11
N VAL A 136 -10.02 -10.12 13.17
CA VAL A 136 -9.73 -11.57 13.29
C VAL A 136 -10.95 -12.47 12.97
N ASN A 137 -12.18 -11.97 13.16
CA ASN A 137 -13.42 -12.69 12.80
C ASN A 137 -13.84 -12.61 11.32
N HIS A 138 -13.25 -11.71 10.53
CA HIS A 138 -13.64 -11.42 9.15
C HIS A 138 -12.72 -12.04 8.09
N CYS A 139 -11.58 -12.62 8.49
CA CYS A 139 -10.59 -13.17 7.56
C CYS A 139 -11.17 -14.28 6.65
N ARG A 140 -12.10 -15.09 7.17
CA ARG A 140 -12.78 -16.16 6.41
C ARG A 140 -13.84 -15.62 5.43
N ILE A 141 -14.42 -14.45 5.72
CA ILE A 141 -15.47 -13.79 4.93
C ILE A 141 -14.86 -12.96 3.79
N CYS A 142 -13.78 -12.23 4.04
CA CYS A 142 -13.06 -11.45 3.02
C CYS A 142 -12.53 -12.33 1.86
N TRP A 143 -12.23 -13.61 2.12
CA TRP A 143 -11.82 -14.55 1.08
C TRP A 143 -12.99 -15.02 0.18
N ARG A 144 -14.22 -15.13 0.72
CA ARG A 144 -15.38 -15.65 -0.01
C ARG A 144 -16.12 -14.62 -0.87
N ARG A 145 -16.03 -13.33 -0.55
CA ARG A 145 -16.70 -12.27 -1.31
C ARG A 145 -15.67 -11.38 -2.00
N LYS A 146 -15.55 -11.50 -3.32
CA LYS A 146 -14.74 -10.63 -4.21
C LYS A 146 -15.15 -9.13 -4.21
N ASN A 147 -16.02 -8.68 -3.31
CA ASN A 147 -16.51 -7.31 -3.27
C ASN A 147 -16.88 -6.95 -1.83
N ILE A 148 -15.98 -6.23 -1.16
CA ILE A 148 -16.34 -5.36 -0.05
C ILE A 148 -15.72 -4.00 -0.39
N TYR A 149 -16.57 -3.09 -0.86
CA TYR A 149 -16.28 -1.67 -0.89
C TYR A 149 -16.28 -1.16 0.55
N LEU A 150 -15.17 -0.58 0.99
CA LEU A 150 -15.16 0.36 2.10
C LEU A 150 -14.37 1.57 1.63
N GLY A 151 -15.10 2.69 1.53
CA GLY A 151 -14.55 4.00 1.22
C GLY A 151 -13.61 4.49 2.33
N HIS A 152 -12.80 5.46 1.92
CA HIS A 152 -11.74 6.16 2.65
C HIS A 152 -10.36 5.49 2.69
N LEU A 153 -9.46 6.15 1.95
CA LEU A 153 -8.00 6.00 1.83
C LEU A 153 -7.47 4.60 1.48
N VAL A 154 -7.39 4.35 0.18
CA VAL A 154 -6.41 3.41 -0.40
C VAL A 154 -5.68 4.12 -1.54
N TYR A 155 -4.48 4.62 -1.28
CA TYR A 155 -3.53 4.93 -2.35
C TYR A 155 -3.00 3.60 -2.91
N LEU A 156 -3.60 3.17 -4.03
CA LEU A 156 -3.10 2.05 -4.83
C LEU A 156 -1.99 2.56 -5.75
N LEU A 157 -0.74 2.22 -5.43
CA LEU A 157 0.34 2.21 -6.42
C LEU A 157 0.15 0.97 -7.32
N ASN A 158 -0.79 1.05 -8.26
CA ASN A 158 -1.00 0.04 -9.30
C ASN A 158 -0.04 0.30 -10.46
N LEU A 159 1.19 -0.22 -10.36
CA LEU A 159 2.00 -0.51 -11.55
C LEU A 159 1.47 -1.79 -12.19
N GLN A 160 0.34 -1.68 -12.89
CA GLN A 160 -0.09 -2.69 -13.87
C GLN A 160 0.62 -2.38 -15.19
N LEU A 161 1.75 -3.06 -15.41
CA LEU A 161 2.29 -3.27 -16.75
C LEU A 161 1.24 -4.03 -17.56
N GLN A 162 0.58 -3.35 -18.50
CA GLN A 162 -0.15 -4.00 -19.58
C GLN A 162 0.90 -4.56 -20.57
N PRO A 163 0.88 -5.86 -20.92
CA PRO A 163 1.66 -6.34 -22.05
C PRO A 163 1.07 -5.78 -23.34
N SER A 164 1.92 -5.17 -24.16
CA SER A 164 1.63 -4.76 -25.52
C SER A 164 1.27 -5.98 -26.36
N TYR A 165 0.04 -6.06 -26.83
CA TYR A 165 -0.30 -6.93 -27.97
C TYR A 165 0.18 -6.23 -29.23
N ARG A 166 1.12 -6.89 -29.94
CA ARG A 166 1.34 -6.64 -31.37
C ARG A 166 0.11 -7.14 -32.13
N ASN A 167 -0.38 -6.32 -33.06
CA ASN A 167 -0.68 -6.74 -34.41
C ASN A 167 -0.06 -5.71 -35.34
#